data_AF-A0A3D1YZM1-F1
#
_entry.id   AF-A0A3D1YZM1-F1
#
_cell.length_a   1.000
_cell.length_b   1.000
_cell.length_c   1.000
_cell.angle_alpha   90.00
_cell.angle_beta   90.00
_cell.angle_gamma   90.00
#
_symmetry.space_group_name_H-M   'P 1'
#
loop_
_entity.id
_entity.type
_entity.pdbx_description
1 polymer ?
#
loop_
_entity_poly.entity_id
_entity_poly.type
_entity_poly.pdbx_seq_one_letter_code
_entity_poly.pdbx_strand_id
1 'polypeptide(L)'
;MARASILTGFLDKIRAPQEAHPDCWSVIKVEKLLEDVGVKGYEVSNEQKVVRMNNRSELMQILVHLVPSEVSSDYNLVLSKLEDEMRVEIGCWQFETKA
;
A
#
# COMPACT_ATOMS: atom_id res chain seq x y z
N MET A 1 31.94 9.32 32.57
CA MET A 1 31.97 8.32 31.48
C MET A 1 31.27 8.93 30.28
N ALA A 2 32.03 9.20 29.22
CA ALA A 2 31.59 9.97 28.06
C ALA A 2 30.81 9.08 27.06
N ARG A 3 29.76 9.66 26.50
CA ARG A 3 28.95 9.11 25.40
C ARG A 3 29.78 9.17 24.11
N ALA A 4 29.89 8.06 23.39
CA ALA A 4 30.39 8.01 22.02
C ALA A 4 29.40 7.13 21.23
N SER A 5 28.51 7.72 20.42
CA SER A 5 28.74 8.25 19.05
C SER A 5 28.54 7.15 18.01
N ILE A 6 27.36 7.14 17.36
CA ILE A 6 27.18 7.66 15.99
C ILE A 6 28.03 6.87 15.00
N LEU A 7 27.61 5.65 14.62
CA LEU A 7 28.15 4.98 13.41
C LEU A 7 27.24 3.92 12.78
N THR A 8 26.01 3.70 13.26
CA THR A 8 25.09 2.74 12.61
C THR A 8 24.25 3.35 11.48
N GLY A 9 24.32 4.68 11.26
CA GLY A 9 23.50 5.39 10.26
C GLY A 9 24.06 5.42 8.83
N PHE A 10 25.20 4.79 8.55
CA PHE A 10 25.84 4.87 7.23
C PHE A 10 25.74 3.59 6.38
N LEU A 11 25.27 2.47 6.95
CA LEU A 11 25.15 1.20 6.21
C LEU A 11 23.78 1.01 5.51
N ASP A 12 22.77 1.84 5.80
CA ASP A 12 21.46 1.79 5.11
C ASP A 12 21.48 2.41 3.70
N LYS A 13 22.60 2.97 3.26
CA LYS A 13 22.71 3.63 1.94
C LYS A 13 23.13 2.70 0.80
N ILE A 14 23.35 1.42 1.05
CA ILE A 14 23.49 0.43 -0.01
C ILE A 14 22.18 -0.36 0.00
N ARG A 15 21.14 0.24 -0.59
CA ARG A 15 19.92 -0.48 -0.99
C ARG A 15 20.37 -1.67 -1.85
N ALA A 16 20.45 -2.84 -1.24
CA ALA A 16 20.31 -4.08 -1.97
C ALA A 16 19.06 -3.93 -2.86
N PRO A 17 19.05 -4.47 -4.10
CA PRO A 17 17.82 -4.51 -4.87
C PRO A 17 16.79 -5.18 -3.96
N GLN A 18 15.79 -4.39 -3.55
CA GLN A 18 14.73 -4.84 -2.66
C GLN A 18 14.15 -6.06 -3.38
N GLU A 19 14.36 -7.26 -2.81
CA GLU A 19 13.84 -8.48 -3.39
C GLU A 19 12.36 -8.22 -3.68
N ALA A 20 11.96 -8.39 -4.94
CA ALA A 20 10.60 -8.15 -5.35
C ALA A 20 9.71 -9.07 -4.51
N HIS A 21 9.05 -8.52 -3.49
CA HIS A 21 8.10 -9.28 -2.69
C HIS A 21 7.13 -9.91 -3.68
N PRO A 22 6.86 -11.23 -3.62
CA PRO A 22 6.08 -11.93 -4.64
C PRO A 22 4.71 -11.28 -4.89
N ASP A 23 4.20 -10.57 -3.89
CA ASP A 23 2.88 -9.92 -3.90
C ASP A 23 2.92 -8.43 -4.29
N CYS A 24 4.08 -7.85 -4.61
CA CYS A 24 4.19 -6.42 -4.89
C CYS A 24 3.74 -6.09 -6.31
N TRP A 25 2.53 -5.55 -6.44
CA TRP A 25 1.95 -5.21 -7.74
C TRP A 25 2.74 -4.12 -8.47
N SER A 26 2.76 -4.20 -9.80
CA SER A 26 3.23 -3.09 -10.63
C SER A 26 2.25 -1.91 -10.54
N VAL A 27 2.75 -0.69 -10.78
CA VAL A 27 1.91 0.52 -10.85
C VAL A 27 0.78 0.33 -11.86
N ILE A 28 1.10 -0.27 -13.01
CA ILE A 28 0.12 -0.56 -14.08
C ILE A 28 -1.02 -1.46 -13.58
N LYS A 29 -0.70 -2.48 -12.75
CA LYS A 29 -1.73 -3.36 -12.18
C LYS A 29 -2.63 -2.61 -11.19
N VAL A 30 -2.05 -1.69 -10.41
CA VAL A 30 -2.82 -0.83 -9.48
C VAL A 30 -3.73 0.11 -10.24
N GLU A 31 -3.23 0.82 -11.25
CA GLU A 31 -4.02 1.74 -12.07
C GLU A 31 -5.17 1.02 -12.77
N LYS A 32 -4.91 -0.19 -13.31
CA LYS A 32 -5.95 -1.01 -13.91
C LYS A 32 -7.03 -1.42 -12.90
N LEU A 33 -6.66 -1.81 -11.68
CA LEU A 33 -7.64 -2.10 -10.63
C LEU A 33 -8.52 -0.87 -10.32
N LEU A 34 -7.91 0.32 -10.24
CA LEU A 34 -8.64 1.56 -9.98
C LEU A 34 -9.61 1.88 -11.12
N GLU A 35 -9.22 1.65 -12.37
CA GLU A 35 -10.07 1.77 -13.54
C GLU A 35 -11.22 0.77 -13.54
N ASP A 36 -10.93 -0.52 -13.27
CA ASP A 36 -11.91 -1.61 -13.24
C ASP A 36 -12.99 -1.38 -12.15
N VAL A 37 -12.59 -0.77 -11.03
CA VAL A 37 -13.49 -0.41 -9.92
C VAL A 37 -14.19 0.94 -10.15
N GLY A 38 -13.75 1.72 -11.12
CA GLY A 38 -14.35 3.01 -11.48
C GLY A 38 -14.00 4.15 -10.51
N VAL A 39 -12.84 4.08 -9.85
CA VAL A 39 -12.32 5.13 -8.96
C VAL A 39 -11.91 6.34 -9.80
N LYS A 40 -12.43 7.53 -9.48
CA LYS A 40 -12.21 8.75 -10.30
C LYS A 40 -11.26 9.76 -9.67
N GLY A 41 -11.06 9.70 -8.36
CA GLY A 41 -10.24 10.65 -7.63
C GLY A 41 -9.24 9.95 -6.72
N TYR A 42 -8.00 9.82 -7.19
CA TYR A 42 -6.91 9.24 -6.41
C TYR A 42 -5.57 9.92 -6.69
N GLU A 43 -4.67 9.83 -5.72
CA GLU A 43 -3.27 10.23 -5.85
C GLU A 43 -2.36 9.01 -5.61
N VAL A 44 -1.38 8.79 -6.48
CA VAL A 44 -0.44 7.66 -6.36
C VAL A 44 0.96 8.16 -6.02
N SER A 45 1.49 7.69 -4.90
CA SER A 45 2.89 7.84 -4.52
C SER A 45 3.65 6.56 -4.88
N ASN A 46 4.32 6.57 -6.03
CA ASN A 46 5.02 5.38 -6.56
C ASN A 46 6.23 4.95 -5.73
N GLU A 47 6.93 5.90 -5.11
CA GLU A 47 8.08 5.63 -4.25
C GLU A 47 7.67 5.02 -2.92
N GLN A 48 6.54 5.48 -2.36
CA GLN A 48 6.02 5.00 -1.07
C GLN A 48 5.03 3.84 -1.23
N LYS A 49 4.60 3.53 -2.46
CA LYS A 49 3.55 2.54 -2.76
C LYS A 49 2.23 2.85 -2.05
N VAL A 50 1.83 4.12 -2.07
CA VAL A 50 0.58 4.58 -1.43
C VAL A 50 -0.38 5.10 -2.49
N VAL A 51 -1.63 4.65 -2.43
CA VAL A 51 -2.76 5.20 -3.17
C VAL A 51 -3.67 5.92 -2.19
N ARG A 52 -3.83 7.23 -2.35
CA ARG A 52 -4.75 8.03 -1.55
C ARG A 52 -6.03 8.22 -2.32
N MET A 53 -7.14 7.85 -1.71
CA MET A 53 -8.47 7.97 -2.30
C MET A 53 -9.19 9.14 -1.65
N ASN A 54 -10.04 9.81 -2.43
CA ASN A 54 -10.81 10.94 -1.94
C ASN A 54 -12.02 10.52 -1.11
N ASN A 55 -12.49 9.29 -1.28
CA ASN A 55 -13.71 8.82 -0.65
C ASN A 55 -13.58 7.40 -0.10
N ARG A 56 -14.04 7.20 1.14
CA ARG A 56 -14.14 5.90 1.78
C ARG A 56 -14.93 4.87 0.98
N SER A 57 -15.97 5.29 0.26
CA SER A 57 -16.76 4.39 -0.59
C SER A 57 -15.95 3.76 -1.72
N GLU A 58 -14.98 4.49 -2.29
CA GLU A 58 -14.10 3.94 -3.33
C GLU A 58 -13.15 2.89 -2.75
N LEU A 59 -12.62 3.11 -1.53
CA LEU A 59 -11.81 2.12 -0.82
C LEU A 59 -12.60 0.84 -0.50
N MET A 60 -13.88 0.99 -0.14
CA MET A 60 -14.77 -0.15 0.06
C MET A 60 -15.06 -0.92 -1.24
N GLN A 61 -15.18 -0.21 -2.37
CA GLN A 61 -15.37 -0.87 -3.66
C GLN A 61 -14.15 -1.70 -4.05
N ILE A 62 -12.93 -1.22 -3.77
CA ILE A 62 -11.70 -2.00 -3.94
C ILE A 62 -11.75 -3.28 -3.10
N LEU A 63 -12.09 -3.17 -1.81
CA LEU A 63 -12.22 -4.34 -0.95
C LEU A 63 -13.25 -5.35 -1.48
N VAL A 64 -14.43 -4.88 -1.89
CA VAL A 64 -15.48 -5.75 -2.44
C VAL A 64 -15.08 -6.36 -3.78
N HIS A 65 -14.22 -5.70 -4.57
CA HIS A 65 -13.71 -6.26 -5.81
C HIS A 65 -12.71 -7.40 -5.56
N LEU A 66 -11.92 -7.31 -4.49
CA LEU A 66 -10.84 -8.27 -4.18
C LEU A 66 -11.33 -9.47 -3.34
N VAL A 67 -12.25 -9.25 -2.41
CA VAL A 67 -12.79 -10.29 -1.50
C VAL A 67 -13.40 -11.50 -2.25
N PRO A 68 -14.08 -11.37 -3.40
CA PRO A 68 -14.70 -12.51 -4.10
C PRO A 68 -13.74 -13.36 -4.94
N SER A 69 -12.52 -12.90 -5.24
CA SER A 69 -11.56 -13.61 -6.11
C SER A 69 -10.27 -14.08 -5.42
N GLU A 70 -10.02 -13.64 -4.17
CA GLU A 70 -8.71 -13.80 -3.52
C GLU A 70 -8.75 -14.29 -2.07
N VAL A 71 -9.77 -15.06 -1.64
CA VAL A 71 -9.57 -15.99 -0.50
C VAL A 71 -8.72 -17.21 -0.93
N SER A 72 -7.80 -16.99 -1.88
CA SER A 72 -6.63 -17.83 -2.11
C SER A 72 -5.66 -17.53 -0.97
N SER A 73 -5.00 -18.56 -0.46
CA SER A 73 -4.02 -18.49 0.65
C SER A 73 -2.78 -17.61 0.38
N ASP A 74 -2.78 -16.81 -0.69
CA ASP A 74 -1.61 -16.13 -1.26
C ASP A 74 -1.69 -14.60 -1.17
N TYR A 75 -2.81 -14.01 -0.72
CA TYR A 75 -2.96 -12.55 -0.68
C TYR A 75 -2.96 -12.01 0.75
N ASN A 76 -1.92 -11.26 1.08
CA ASN A 76 -1.81 -10.48 2.31
C ASN A 76 -2.71 -9.23 2.22
N LEU A 77 -3.99 -9.39 2.57
CA LEU A 77 -4.95 -8.29 2.71
C LEU A 77 -5.07 -7.89 4.19
N VAL A 78 -4.66 -6.67 4.53
CA VAL A 78 -4.80 -6.14 5.89
C VAL A 78 -5.68 -4.90 5.86
N LEU A 79 -6.81 -4.96 6.56
CA LEU A 79 -7.68 -3.80 6.78
C LEU A 79 -7.43 -3.23 8.17
N SER A 80 -7.13 -1.93 8.23
CA SER A 80 -7.02 -1.19 9.49
C SER A 80 -7.81 0.12 9.45
N LYS A 81 -8.26 0.54 10.63
CA LYS A 81 -8.92 1.83 10.83
C LYS A 81 -8.37 2.47 12.09
N LEU A 82 -7.89 3.71 11.96
CA LEU A 82 -7.47 4.53 13.09
C LEU A 82 -8.12 5.91 12.95
N GLU A 83 -8.93 6.28 13.94
CA GLU A 83 -9.73 7.52 13.90
C GLU A 83 -10.56 7.62 12.60
N ASP A 84 -10.32 8.65 11.81
CA ASP A 84 -10.97 8.94 10.53
C ASP A 84 -10.18 8.41 9.32
N GLU A 85 -9.05 7.73 9.55
CA GLU A 85 -8.26 7.12 8.50
C GLU A 85 -8.61 5.63 8.34
N MET A 86 -8.91 5.23 7.11
CA MET A 86 -9.10 3.83 6.74
C MET A 86 -8.01 3.42 5.77
N ARG A 87 -7.37 2.28 6.03
CA ARG A 87 -6.23 1.79 5.26
C ARG A 87 -6.41 0.32 4.91
N VAL A 88 -6.11 -0.01 3.67
CA VAL A 88 -6.11 -1.37 3.13
C VAL A 88 -4.74 -1.63 2.55
N GLU A 89 -4.04 -2.63 3.06
CA GLU A 89 -2.76 -3.06 2.53
C GLU A 89 -2.97 -4.29 1.65
N ILE A 90 -2.40 -4.27 0.45
CA ILE A 90 -2.44 -5.35 -0.53
C ILE A 90 -1.02 -5.56 -1.05
N GLY A 91 -0.40 -6.66 -0.62
CA GLY A 91 1.00 -6.91 -0.91
C GLY A 91 1.89 -5.78 -0.37
N CYS A 92 2.54 -5.03 -1.25
CA CYS A 92 3.38 -3.87 -0.87
C CYS A 92 2.67 -2.51 -0.96
N TRP A 93 1.41 -2.49 -1.39
CA TRP A 93 0.65 -1.25 -1.61
C TRP A 93 -0.28 -0.94 -0.46
N GLN A 94 -0.32 0.32 -0.06
CA GLN A 94 -1.28 0.85 0.91
C GLN A 94 -2.30 1.72 0.20
N PHE A 95 -3.58 1.40 0.34
CA PHE A 95 -4.70 2.19 -0.11
C PHE A 95 -5.31 2.88 1.09
N GLU A 96 -5.38 4.20 1.09
CA GLU A 96 -5.85 4.97 2.24
C GLU A 96 -6.85 6.06 1.86
N THR A 97 -7.73 6.39 2.79
CA THR A 97 -8.66 7.51 2.70
C THR A 97 -8.76 8.17 4.07
N LYS A 98 -8.90 9.49 4.08
CA LYS A 98 -9.33 10.24 5.26
C LYS A 98 -10.83 10.50 5.13
N ALA A 99 -11.59 10.32 6.22
CA ALA A 99 -13.02 10.62 6.25
C ALA A 99 -13.30 12.13 6.21
#